data_AF-A0A7V3SZY4-F1
#
_entry.id   AF-A0A7V3SZY4-F1
#
_cell.length_a   1.000
_cell.length_b   1.000
_cell.length_c   1.000
_cell.angle_alpha   90.00
_cell.angle_beta   90.00
_cell.angle_gamma   90.00
#
_symmetry.space_group_name_H-M   'P 1'
#
loop_
_entity.id
_entity.type
_entity.pdbx_description
1 polymer ?
#
loop_
_entity_poly.entity_id
_entity_poly.type
_entity_poly.pdbx_seq_one_letter_code
_entity_poly.pdbx_strand_id
1 'polypeptide(L)'
;MPVKYIDEKKVWIITTNNTSYVLGVDEKGGVQHLYWGPVLPCENDYPVPSIEINEWWQKSEAAVKPETLREMLTLEYPAWGSKEYIEPCLKVTFHDMVRELELAYSTFTIIDGETPELVVELKDSHYDIAIKLHYKV
;
A
#
# COMPACT_ATOMS: atom_id res chain seq x y z
N MET A 1 14.34 -5.52 -16.19
CA MET A 1 13.54 -6.09 -15.09
C MET A 1 12.30 -5.24 -14.99
N PRO A 2 11.09 -5.81 -15.17
CA PRO A 2 9.84 -5.04 -15.12
C PRO A 2 9.45 -4.64 -13.69
N VAL A 3 10.03 -5.25 -12.66
CA VAL A 3 9.85 -4.81 -11.26
C VAL A 3 11.15 -4.21 -10.77
N LYS A 4 11.10 -2.98 -10.25
CA LYS A 4 12.22 -2.29 -9.61
C LYS A 4 11.85 -1.87 -8.20
N TYR A 5 12.77 -2.07 -7.25
CA TYR A 5 12.64 -1.59 -5.88
C TYR A 5 13.61 -0.44 -5.60
N ILE A 6 13.09 0.65 -5.02
CA ILE A 6 13.87 1.80 -4.57
C ILE A 6 13.87 1.79 -3.04
N ASP A 7 14.94 1.27 -2.46
CA ASP A 7 15.08 1.05 -1.01
C ASP A 7 14.95 2.35 -0.20
N GLU A 8 15.61 3.43 -0.65
CA GLU A 8 15.59 4.74 0.00
C GLU A 8 14.18 5.31 0.22
N LYS A 9 13.24 4.97 -0.67
CA LYS A 9 11.85 5.46 -0.65
C LYS A 9 10.85 4.37 -0.26
N LYS A 10 11.29 3.11 -0.13
CA LYS A 10 10.45 1.92 -0.02
C LYS A 10 9.34 1.87 -1.09
N VAL A 11 9.73 2.09 -2.34
CA VAL A 11 8.81 2.12 -3.50
C VAL A 11 9.10 0.97 -4.46
N TRP A 12 8.06 0.32 -4.95
CA TRP A 12 8.14 -0.61 -6.06
C TRP A 12 7.52 0.01 -7.31
N ILE A 13 8.28 -0.04 -8.40
CA ILE A 13 7.84 0.38 -9.72
C ILE A 13 7.71 -0.87 -10.57
N ILE A 14 6.49 -1.12 -11.04
CA ILE A 14 6.13 -2.24 -11.88
C ILE A 14 5.82 -1.69 -13.28
N THR A 15 6.67 -1.99 -14.26
CA THR A 15 6.63 -1.44 -15.61
C THR A 15 6.27 -2.51 -16.63
N THR A 16 5.21 -2.25 -17.40
CA THR A 16 4.86 -3.00 -18.61
C THR A 16 5.44 -2.30 -19.84
N ASN A 17 5.05 -2.71 -21.06
CA ASN A 17 5.46 -2.04 -22.29
C ASN A 17 5.07 -0.55 -22.35
N ASN A 18 3.95 -0.16 -21.73
CA ASN A 18 3.36 1.17 -21.90
C ASN A 18 2.84 1.78 -20.59
N THR A 19 2.81 1.03 -19.50
CA THR A 19 2.25 1.48 -18.22
C THR A 19 3.20 1.24 -17.07
N SER A 20 3.09 2.07 -16.04
CA SER A 20 3.70 1.85 -14.74
C SER A 20 2.63 1.76 -13.67
N TYR A 21 2.81 0.80 -12.78
CA TYR A 21 2.05 0.63 -11.55
C TYR A 21 3.03 0.79 -10.39
N VAL A 22 2.75 1.70 -9.48
CA VAL A 22 3.67 2.06 -8.40
C VAL A 22 2.94 1.99 -7.08
N LEU A 23 3.57 1.29 -6.14
CA LEU A 23 3.13 1.17 -4.76
C LEU A 23 4.32 1.38 -3.82
N GLY A 24 4.05 1.77 -2.58
CA GLY A 24 5.10 2.00 -1.59
C GLY A 24 4.64 1.78 -0.17
N VAL A 25 5.60 1.74 0.76
CA VAL A 25 5.32 1.57 2.19
C VAL A 25 5.61 2.84 2.96
N ASP A 26 4.64 3.30 3.74
CA ASP A 26 4.84 4.42 4.67
C ASP A 26 5.56 4.00 5.96
N GLU A 27 5.86 4.99 6.82
CA GLU A 27 6.59 4.77 8.08
C GLU A 27 5.81 3.93 9.09
N LYS A 28 4.48 3.81 8.94
CA LYS A 28 3.61 2.97 9.78
C LYS A 28 3.40 1.57 9.20
N GLY A 29 4.07 1.24 8.09
CA GLY A 29 3.91 -0.06 7.42
C GLY A 29 2.63 -0.16 6.58
N GLY A 30 1.94 0.94 6.32
CA GLY A 30 0.82 0.98 5.38
C GLY A 30 1.32 0.87 3.93
N VAL A 31 0.76 -0.07 3.17
CA VAL A 31 1.05 -0.17 1.72
C VAL A 31 0.07 0.71 0.97
N GLN A 32 0.62 1.65 0.20
CA GLN A 32 -0.12 2.66 -0.53
C GLN A 32 0.05 2.47 -2.03
N HIS A 33 -1.06 2.60 -2.74
CA HIS A 33 -1.11 2.85 -4.17
C HIS A 33 -0.61 4.27 -4.45
N LEU A 34 0.40 4.42 -5.31
CA LEU A 34 1.01 5.72 -5.60
C LEU A 34 0.70 6.20 -7.02
N TYR A 35 0.71 5.29 -7.99
CA TYR A 35 0.52 5.66 -9.39
C TYR A 35 0.07 4.48 -10.24
N TRP A 36 -0.86 4.73 -11.16
CA TRP A 36 -1.12 3.84 -12.29
C TRP A 36 -1.41 4.65 -13.55
N GLY A 37 -0.58 4.46 -14.57
CA GLY A 37 -0.70 5.22 -15.81
C GLY A 37 0.46 4.98 -16.77
N PRO A 38 0.68 5.88 -17.74
CA PRO A 38 1.83 5.82 -18.65
C PRO A 38 3.17 5.73 -17.93
N VAL A 39 4.17 5.16 -18.58
CA VAL A 39 5.54 5.15 -18.03
C VAL A 39 6.06 6.59 -17.93
N LEU A 40 6.51 7.00 -16.74
CA LEU A 40 7.12 8.31 -16.52
C LEU A 40 8.61 8.28 -16.89
N PRO A 41 9.17 9.40 -17.37
CA PRO A 41 10.54 9.40 -17.90
C PRO A 41 11.61 9.26 -16.81
N CYS A 42 11.38 9.76 -15.60
CA CYS A 42 12.31 9.61 -14.47
C CYS A 42 11.67 8.87 -13.30
N GLU A 43 12.45 8.04 -12.62
CA GLU A 43 12.00 7.33 -11.41
C GLU A 43 11.66 8.29 -10.25
N ASN A 44 12.22 9.49 -10.27
CA ASN A 44 11.90 10.54 -9.31
C ASN A 44 10.59 11.28 -9.61
N ASP A 45 9.98 11.04 -10.77
CA ASP A 45 8.68 11.64 -11.11
C ASP A 45 7.52 10.91 -10.43
N TYR A 46 7.74 9.69 -9.92
CA TYR A 46 6.73 8.94 -9.19
C TYR A 46 6.54 9.50 -7.77
N PRO A 47 5.30 9.51 -7.25
CA PRO A 47 5.02 9.90 -5.87
C PRO A 47 5.75 9.01 -4.87
N VAL A 48 5.91 9.52 -3.65
CA VAL A 48 6.46 8.78 -2.50
C VAL A 48 5.36 8.52 -1.49
N PRO A 49 5.41 7.40 -0.74
CA PRO A 49 4.44 7.13 0.31
C PRO A 49 4.56 8.20 1.40
N SER A 50 3.43 8.76 1.81
CA SER A 50 3.37 9.75 2.89
C SER A 50 2.24 9.40 3.86
N ILE A 51 2.45 9.71 5.13
CA ILE A 51 1.36 9.70 6.14
C ILE A 51 0.63 11.05 6.13
N GLU A 52 1.26 12.08 5.54
CA GLU A 52 0.70 13.41 5.41
C GLU A 52 -0.22 13.50 4.20
N ILE A 53 -1.41 14.05 4.43
CA ILE A 53 -2.36 14.43 3.39
C ILE A 53 -1.75 15.56 2.57
N ASN A 54 -2.08 15.62 1.28
CA ASN A 54 -1.78 16.75 0.41
C ASN A 54 -2.13 18.11 1.09
N GLU A 55 -1.34 19.13 0.80
CA GLU A 55 -1.40 20.46 1.45
C GLU A 55 -2.79 21.13 1.43
N TRP A 56 -3.67 20.68 0.54
CA TRP A 56 -5.03 21.19 0.36
C TRP A 56 -5.95 20.85 1.55
N TRP A 57 -5.82 19.66 2.14
CA TRP A 57 -6.64 19.25 3.28
C TRP A 57 -6.11 19.78 4.63
N GLN A 58 -4.80 19.98 4.75
CA GLN A 58 -4.20 20.60 5.94
C GLN A 58 -4.68 22.05 6.17
N LYS A 59 -5.10 22.74 5.09
CA LYS A 59 -5.60 24.12 5.14
C LYS A 59 -7.10 24.24 5.46
N SER A 60 -7.83 23.13 5.57
CA SER A 60 -9.25 23.19 5.95
C SER A 60 -9.37 23.30 7.48
N GLU A 61 -10.17 24.25 7.97
CA GLU A 61 -10.41 24.48 9.41
C GLU A 61 -11.01 23.26 10.14
N ALA A 62 -11.51 22.28 9.38
CA ALA A 62 -11.83 20.95 9.87
C ALA A 62 -10.54 20.12 9.97
N ALA A 63 -9.68 20.44 10.93
CA ALA A 63 -8.48 19.66 11.23
C ALA A 63 -8.89 18.23 11.60
N VAL A 64 -8.92 17.34 10.61
CA VAL A 64 -9.13 15.92 10.79
C VAL A 64 -7.97 15.42 11.62
N LYS A 65 -8.26 14.82 12.78
CA LYS A 65 -7.23 14.29 13.68
C LYS A 65 -6.33 13.31 12.91
N PRO A 66 -5.02 13.22 13.23
CA PRO A 66 -4.07 12.30 12.59
C PRO A 66 -4.56 10.84 12.53
N GLU A 67 -5.42 10.48 13.46
CA GLU A 67 -6.02 9.16 13.68
C GLU A 67 -7.08 8.79 12.64
N THR A 68 -7.72 9.77 12.00
CA THR A 68 -8.75 9.57 10.95
C THR A 68 -8.16 9.73 9.54
N LEU A 69 -6.84 9.86 9.41
CA LEU A 69 -6.16 10.17 8.14
C LEU A 69 -5.87 8.95 7.28
N ARG A 70 -5.85 7.75 7.89
CA ARG A 70 -5.57 6.51 7.16
C ARG A 70 -6.62 6.22 6.08
N GLU A 71 -7.84 6.73 6.26
CA GLU A 71 -8.94 6.65 5.29
C GLU A 71 -8.69 7.46 4.01
N MET A 72 -7.89 8.51 4.11
CA MET A 72 -7.56 9.39 2.99
C MET A 72 -6.30 8.92 2.24
N LEU A 73 -5.56 7.96 2.81
CA LEU A 73 -4.45 7.32 2.13
C LEU A 73 -5.01 6.39 1.06
N THR A 74 -4.36 6.37 -0.11
CA THR A 74 -4.73 5.48 -1.20
C THR A 74 -4.20 4.08 -0.88
N LEU A 75 -4.77 3.41 0.13
CA LEU A 75 -4.31 2.09 0.55
C LEU A 75 -4.44 1.09 -0.60
N GLU A 76 -3.41 0.27 -0.76
CA GLU A 76 -3.34 -0.74 -1.82
C GLU A 76 -4.25 -1.93 -1.51
N TYR A 77 -4.39 -2.29 -0.23
CA TYR A 77 -5.22 -3.40 0.22
C TYR A 77 -5.88 -3.10 1.57
N PRO A 78 -6.93 -2.25 1.59
CA PRO A 78 -7.62 -1.89 2.83
C PRO A 78 -8.30 -3.10 3.48
N ALA A 79 -7.99 -3.33 4.75
CA ALA A 79 -8.65 -4.31 5.61
C ALA A 79 -9.80 -3.65 6.39
N TRP A 80 -10.75 -4.46 6.86
CA TRP A 80 -11.76 -4.00 7.80
C TRP A 80 -11.19 -3.94 9.21
N GLY A 81 -11.20 -2.76 9.82
CA GLY A 81 -10.66 -2.54 11.15
C GLY A 81 -10.39 -1.06 11.40
N SER A 82 -9.81 -0.76 12.57
CA SER A 82 -9.39 0.58 12.98
C SER A 82 -10.46 1.66 12.76
N LYS A 83 -10.05 2.85 12.30
CA LYS A 83 -10.92 4.00 12.04
C LYS A 83 -11.17 4.19 10.55
N GLU A 84 -11.14 3.11 9.78
CA GLU A 84 -11.42 3.13 8.34
C GLU A 84 -12.88 2.79 8.03
N TYR A 85 -13.57 3.73 7.38
CA TYR A 85 -14.96 3.68 6.94
C TYR A 85 -15.09 3.48 5.43
N ILE A 86 -13.97 3.30 4.72
CA ILE A 86 -13.96 2.95 3.30
C ILE A 86 -14.39 1.49 3.08
N GLU A 87 -14.83 1.16 1.87
CA GLU A 87 -15.12 -0.23 1.51
C GLU A 87 -13.81 -1.04 1.52
N PRO A 88 -13.68 -2.08 2.38
CA PRO A 88 -12.45 -2.84 2.49
C PRO A 88 -12.37 -3.94 1.43
N CYS A 89 -11.14 -4.34 1.09
CA CYS A 89 -10.87 -5.52 0.27
C CYS A 89 -11.04 -6.83 1.05
N LEU A 90 -10.84 -6.81 2.38
CA LEU A 90 -10.90 -7.99 3.23
C LEU A 90 -11.68 -7.75 4.52
N LYS A 91 -12.65 -8.63 4.80
CA LYS A 91 -13.37 -8.72 6.07
C LYS A 91 -13.19 -10.14 6.62
N VAL A 92 -12.67 -10.24 7.84
CA VAL A 92 -12.48 -11.51 8.55
C VAL A 92 -13.25 -11.46 9.86
N THR A 93 -13.82 -12.59 10.27
CA THR A 93 -14.35 -12.78 11.63
C THR A 93 -13.53 -13.86 12.28
N PHE A 94 -12.83 -13.53 13.37
CA PHE A 94 -11.99 -14.45 14.12
C PHE A 94 -12.81 -15.32 15.07
N HIS A 95 -12.16 -16.32 15.68
CA HIS A 95 -12.81 -17.32 16.55
C HIS A 95 -13.45 -16.72 17.81
N ASP A 96 -13.01 -15.53 18.22
CA ASP A 96 -13.50 -14.74 19.36
C ASP A 96 -14.53 -13.68 18.94
N MET A 97 -14.98 -13.72 17.68
CA MET A 97 -15.92 -12.77 17.06
C MET A 97 -15.37 -11.36 16.82
N VAL A 98 -14.08 -11.12 17.07
CA VAL A 98 -13.40 -9.89 16.66
C VAL A 98 -13.33 -9.85 15.13
N ARG A 99 -13.45 -8.64 14.60
CA ARG A 99 -13.43 -8.37 13.16
C ARG A 99 -12.36 -7.38 12.74
N GLU A 100 -11.65 -6.81 13.72
CA GLU A 100 -10.60 -5.84 13.46
C GLU A 100 -9.37 -6.56 12.90
N LEU A 101 -8.89 -6.06 11.75
CA LEU A 101 -7.72 -6.55 11.06
C LEU A 101 -6.82 -5.36 10.73
N GLU A 102 -5.64 -5.31 11.36
CA GLU A 102 -4.65 -4.26 11.20
C GLU A 102 -3.45 -4.81 10.42
N LEU A 103 -3.52 -4.69 9.08
CA LEU A 103 -2.45 -5.17 8.21
C LEU A 103 -1.29 -4.17 8.13
N ALA A 104 -0.09 -4.65 8.42
CA ALA A 104 1.16 -3.95 8.22
C ALA A 104 2.11 -4.73 7.31
N TYR A 105 2.87 -4.01 6.49
CA TYR A 105 3.93 -4.57 5.66
C TYR A 105 4.96 -5.34 6.50
N SER A 106 5.27 -6.56 6.06
CA SER A 106 6.26 -7.44 6.70
C SER A 106 7.50 -7.65 5.84
N THR A 107 7.33 -8.12 4.60
CA THR A 107 8.44 -8.41 3.70
C THR A 107 7.99 -8.38 2.24
N PHE A 108 8.94 -8.44 1.31
CA PHE A 108 8.67 -8.62 -0.11
C PHE A 108 9.61 -9.63 -0.74
N THR A 109 9.21 -10.19 -1.87
CA THR A 109 10.06 -11.02 -2.72
C THR A 109 9.84 -10.63 -4.17
N ILE A 110 10.93 -10.41 -4.91
CA ILE A 110 10.91 -10.24 -6.36
C ILE A 110 11.38 -11.54 -6.97
N ILE A 111 10.55 -12.10 -7.86
CA ILE A 111 10.82 -13.33 -8.58
C ILE A 111 11.04 -12.96 -10.04
N ASP A 112 12.27 -13.15 -10.52
CA ASP A 112 12.60 -13.04 -11.94
C ASP A 112 12.24 -14.34 -12.68
N GLY A 113 11.86 -14.24 -13.96
CA GLY A 113 11.51 -15.41 -14.77
C GLY A 113 10.77 -15.04 -16.05
N GLU A 114 10.05 -16.02 -16.63
CA GLU A 114 9.19 -15.80 -17.80
C GLU A 114 8.05 -14.82 -17.51
N THR A 115 7.50 -14.88 -16.29
CA THR A 115 6.50 -13.94 -15.77
C THR A 115 7.02 -13.33 -14.47
N PRO A 116 7.70 -12.18 -14.53
CA PRO A 116 8.22 -11.53 -13.34
C PRO A 116 7.12 -11.18 -12.34
N GLU A 117 7.41 -11.37 -11.06
CA GLU A 117 6.43 -11.25 -9.99
C GLU A 117 6.99 -10.50 -8.78
N LEU A 118 6.18 -9.60 -8.23
CA LEU A 118 6.38 -9.03 -6.90
C LEU A 118 5.38 -9.67 -5.95
N VAL A 119 5.87 -10.21 -4.83
CA VAL A 119 5.05 -10.69 -3.73
C VAL A 119 5.29 -9.78 -2.53
N VAL A 120 4.24 -9.12 -2.04
CA VAL A 120 4.28 -8.28 -0.83
C VAL A 120 3.51 -9.00 0.27
N GLU A 121 4.15 -9.23 1.42
CA GLU A 121 3.54 -9.88 2.57
C GLU A 121 3.11 -8.85 3.61
N LEU A 122 1.84 -8.91 4.00
CA LEU A 122 1.23 -8.15 5.09
C LEU A 122 0.91 -9.10 6.25
N LYS A 123 1.06 -8.64 7.48
CA LYS A 123 0.67 -9.39 8.67
C LYS A 123 -0.23 -8.56 9.56
N ASP A 124 -1.14 -9.25 10.24
CA ASP A 124 -1.89 -8.66 11.33
C ASP A 124 -1.01 -8.50 12.58
N SER A 125 -1.30 -7.49 13.39
CA SER A 125 -0.56 -7.19 14.62
C SER A 125 -0.93 -8.13 15.79
N HIS A 126 -2.09 -8.77 15.75
CA HIS A 126 -2.64 -9.58 16.84
C HIS A 126 -2.83 -11.06 16.47
N TYR A 127 -3.47 -11.33 15.34
CA TYR A 127 -3.81 -12.67 14.86
C TYR A 127 -2.72 -13.22 13.95
N ASP A 128 -2.52 -14.54 13.98
CA ASP A 128 -1.56 -15.23 13.09
C ASP A 128 -2.16 -15.41 11.69
N ILE A 129 -2.37 -14.28 11.00
CA ILE A 129 -2.81 -14.22 9.61
C ILE A 129 -1.81 -13.40 8.80
N ALA A 130 -1.41 -13.96 7.67
CA ALA A 130 -0.55 -13.31 6.69
C ALA A 130 -1.26 -13.25 5.34
N ILE A 131 -1.22 -12.08 4.71
CA ILE A 131 -1.76 -11.83 3.38
C ILE A 131 -0.60 -11.63 2.42
N LYS A 132 -0.64 -12.32 1.28
CA LYS A 132 0.35 -12.17 0.22
C LYS A 132 -0.32 -11.53 -0.99
N LEU A 133 0.13 -10.32 -1.33
CA LEU A 133 -0.29 -9.61 -2.53
C LEU A 133 0.65 -9.98 -3.67
N HIS A 134 0.09 -10.53 -4.75
CA HIS A 134 0.83 -11.02 -5.90
C HIS A 134 0.63 -10.09 -7.10
N TYR A 135 1.70 -9.50 -7.60
CA TYR A 135 1.70 -8.63 -8.77
C TYR A 135 2.53 -9.26 -9.88
N LYS A 136 1.89 -9.60 -11.00
CA LYS A 136 2.53 -10.27 -12.14
C LYS A 136 2.48 -9.37 -13.37
N VAL A 137 3.57 -9.38 -14.15
CA VAL A 137 3.71 -8.64 -15.41
C VAL A 137 4.07 -9.58 -16.55
#